data_AF-A0AAN8WDV9-F1
#
_entry.id   AF-A0AAN8WDV9-F1
#
_cell.length_a   1.000
_cell.length_b   1.000
_cell.length_c   1.000
_cell.angle_alpha   90.00
_cell.angle_beta   90.00
_cell.angle_gamma   90.00
#
_symmetry.space_group_name_H-M   'P 1'
#
loop_
_entity.id
_entity.type
_entity.pdbx_description
1 polymer ?
#
loop_
_entity_poly.entity_id
_entity_poly.type
_entity_poly.pdbx_seq_one_letter_code
_entity_poly.pdbx_strand_id
1 'polypeptide(L)'
;MTILTTLRFFPDEKSRKYCYVIPVVKGGKYLVRTTYYYGDFDGKKEPPVFDQIIDGTKWSTVNTTEDFAKGSSSYYEIIVVTPGKQMSVCLARNEHTVSSPFISGLEVETLEDSMYNSTDFEKSALISVARNSFGNTNGDIITIVKKWFMNGLGSVGVVKGLDVSVITTKEGKRSLANAYLA
;
A
#
# COMPACT_ATOMS: atom_id res chain seq x y z
N MET A 1 6.39 5.53 -16.20
CA MET A 1 4.97 5.92 -16.04
C MET A 1 4.16 4.65 -16.24
N THR A 2 3.71 4.03 -15.15
CA THR A 2 2.86 2.84 -15.24
C THR A 2 1.46 3.31 -15.62
N ILE A 3 0.93 2.87 -16.75
CA ILE A 3 -0.45 3.12 -17.13
C ILE A 3 -1.36 2.29 -16.20
N LEU A 4 -2.12 2.95 -15.34
CA LEU A 4 -3.11 2.29 -14.47
C LEU A 4 -4.39 2.07 -15.29
N THR A 5 -4.41 1.02 -16.11
CA THR A 5 -5.54 0.74 -17.01
C THR A 5 -6.67 -0.05 -16.33
N THR A 6 -6.44 -0.58 -15.14
CA THR A 6 -7.38 -1.46 -14.43
C THR A 6 -7.39 -1.18 -12.93
N LEU A 7 -8.52 -1.45 -12.27
CA LEU A 7 -8.64 -1.44 -10.82
C LEU A 7 -9.50 -2.62 -10.34
N ARG A 8 -9.36 -2.96 -9.06
CA ARG A 8 -10.26 -3.85 -8.33
C ARG A 8 -11.01 -3.06 -7.28
N PHE A 9 -12.32 -3.24 -7.20
CA PHE A 9 -13.16 -2.63 -6.17
C PHE A 9 -13.85 -3.69 -5.31
N PHE A 10 -14.30 -3.26 -4.14
CA PHE A 10 -14.82 -4.14 -3.09
C PHE A 10 -16.24 -3.72 -2.66
N PRO A 11 -17.28 -4.27 -3.32
CA PRO A 11 -18.65 -3.79 -3.18
C PRO A 11 -19.41 -4.35 -1.97
N ASP A 12 -18.99 -5.48 -1.38
CA ASP A 12 -19.72 -6.04 -0.24
C ASP A 12 -19.49 -5.16 1.01
N GLU A 13 -20.58 -4.52 1.45
CA GLU A 13 -20.66 -3.61 2.59
C GLU A 13 -20.64 -4.34 3.94
N LYS A 14 -20.96 -5.64 3.96
CA LYS A 14 -20.91 -6.45 5.19
C LYS A 14 -19.47 -6.74 5.59
N SER A 15 -18.58 -6.88 4.62
CA SER A 15 -17.15 -7.02 4.88
C SER A 15 -16.55 -5.70 5.35
N ARG A 16 -15.88 -5.76 6.51
CA ARG A 16 -15.21 -4.59 7.12
C ARG A 16 -13.88 -4.28 6.46
N LYS A 17 -13.19 -5.28 5.89
CA LYS A 17 -11.90 -5.14 5.23
C LYS A 17 -11.62 -6.27 4.24
N TYR A 18 -10.78 -5.99 3.26
CA TYR A 18 -10.29 -6.95 2.26
C TYR A 18 -8.77 -6.92 2.29
N CYS A 19 -8.12 -8.08 2.45
CA CYS A 19 -6.69 -8.14 2.73
C CYS A 19 -5.92 -8.89 1.64
N TYR A 20 -4.85 -8.32 1.12
CA TYR A 20 -3.84 -9.06 0.37
C TYR A 20 -2.85 -9.68 1.32
N VAL A 21 -2.60 -10.98 1.19
CA VAL A 21 -1.55 -11.70 1.92
C VAL A 21 -0.39 -11.98 0.97
N ILE A 22 0.79 -11.51 1.37
CA ILE A 22 1.99 -11.46 0.53
C ILE A 22 3.07 -12.28 1.23
N PRO A 23 3.62 -13.33 0.58
CA PRO A 23 4.76 -14.06 1.12
C PRO A 23 5.98 -13.14 1.22
N VAL A 24 6.62 -13.12 2.39
CA VAL A 24 7.80 -12.30 2.67
C VAL A 24 8.83 -13.11 3.46
N VAL A 25 10.09 -12.66 3.42
CA VAL A 25 11.16 -13.16 4.28
C VAL A 25 11.06 -12.48 5.64
N LYS A 26 11.02 -13.29 6.71
CA LYS A 26 11.07 -12.80 8.10
C LYS A 26 12.31 -11.96 8.33
N GLY A 27 12.14 -10.78 8.92
CA GLY A 27 13.19 -9.79 9.13
C GLY A 27 13.53 -8.95 7.88
N GLY A 28 12.93 -9.26 6.73
CA GLY A 28 13.14 -8.49 5.51
C GLY A 28 12.50 -7.10 5.59
N LYS A 29 13.16 -6.13 4.98
CA LYS A 29 12.68 -4.75 4.83
C LYS A 29 12.00 -4.56 3.48
N TYR A 30 10.81 -3.97 3.49
CA TYR A 30 10.00 -3.79 2.29
C TYR A 30 9.46 -2.38 2.17
N LEU A 31 9.52 -1.82 0.95
CA LEU A 31 8.71 -0.70 0.52
C LEU A 31 7.40 -1.26 -0.03
N VAL A 32 6.28 -0.90 0.59
CA VAL A 32 4.94 -1.21 0.08
C VAL A 32 4.34 0.07 -0.50
N ARG A 33 3.91 0.02 -1.76
CA ARG A 33 3.21 1.11 -2.43
C ARG A 33 1.81 0.65 -2.86
N THR A 34 0.79 1.38 -2.44
CA THR A 34 -0.57 1.25 -2.97
C THR A 34 -0.88 2.43 -3.87
N THR A 35 -1.52 2.16 -5.00
CA THR A 35 -1.85 3.16 -6.02
C THR A 35 -3.34 3.14 -6.33
N TYR A 36 -3.91 4.33 -6.44
CA TYR A 36 -5.35 4.55 -6.59
C TYR A 36 -5.60 5.56 -7.72
N TYR A 37 -6.22 5.08 -8.78
CA TYR A 37 -6.79 5.91 -9.83
C TYR A 37 -8.29 5.61 -9.89
N TYR A 38 -9.12 6.55 -9.40
CA TYR A 38 -10.56 6.37 -9.29
C TYR A 38 -11.22 6.34 -10.68
N GLY A 39 -10.87 7.28 -11.56
CA GLY A 39 -11.37 7.30 -12.95
C GLY A 39 -12.89 7.29 -13.10
N ASP A 40 -13.64 7.68 -12.05
CA ASP A 40 -15.11 7.62 -11.99
C ASP A 40 -15.68 6.24 -12.33
N PHE A 41 -15.03 5.16 -11.88
CA PHE A 41 -15.37 3.80 -12.30
C PHE A 41 -16.79 3.35 -11.95
N ASP A 42 -17.43 3.97 -10.96
CA ASP A 42 -18.80 3.67 -10.53
C ASP A 42 -19.80 4.78 -10.92
N GLY A 43 -19.36 5.80 -11.67
CA GLY A 43 -20.20 6.89 -12.19
C GLY A 43 -20.75 7.84 -11.12
N LYS A 44 -20.26 7.77 -9.87
CA LYS A 44 -20.76 8.59 -8.76
C LYS A 44 -20.10 9.95 -8.65
N LYS A 45 -18.95 10.16 -9.31
CA LYS A 45 -18.12 11.37 -9.22
C LYS A 45 -17.70 11.73 -7.79
N GLU A 46 -17.79 10.77 -6.87
CA GLU A 46 -17.46 10.91 -5.46
C GLU A 46 -16.61 9.71 -5.05
N PRO A 47 -15.27 9.87 -5.04
CA PRO A 47 -14.38 8.78 -4.67
C PRO A 47 -14.60 8.36 -3.20
N PRO A 48 -14.56 7.06 -2.89
CA PRO A 48 -14.70 6.58 -1.52
C PRO A 48 -13.50 6.97 -0.66
N VAL A 49 -13.78 7.27 0.61
CA VAL A 49 -12.78 7.42 1.67
C VAL A 49 -12.73 6.13 2.49
N PHE A 50 -11.56 5.53 2.64
CA PHE A 50 -11.39 4.24 3.33
C PHE A 50 -9.99 4.12 3.94
N ASP A 51 -9.75 3.15 4.80
CA ASP A 51 -8.47 2.97 5.50
C ASP A 51 -7.60 1.90 4.84
N GLN A 52 -6.28 2.08 4.96
CA GLN A 52 -5.29 1.05 4.64
C GLN A 52 -4.64 0.56 5.92
N ILE A 53 -4.45 -0.76 6.00
CA ILE A 53 -3.96 -1.46 7.18
C ILE A 53 -2.81 -2.36 6.75
N ILE A 54 -1.69 -2.32 7.46
CA ILE A 54 -0.61 -3.30 7.33
C ILE A 54 -0.49 -4.11 8.61
N ASP A 55 -0.50 -5.44 8.48
CA ASP A 55 -0.38 -6.38 9.61
C ASP A 55 -1.28 -6.03 10.80
N GLY A 56 -2.53 -5.70 10.49
CA GLY A 56 -3.56 -5.36 11.47
C GLY A 56 -3.50 -3.91 11.99
N THR A 57 -2.53 -3.11 11.58
CA THR A 57 -2.36 -1.73 12.04
C THR A 57 -2.63 -0.71 10.92
N LYS A 58 -3.54 0.23 11.17
CA LYS A 58 -3.90 1.29 10.19
C LYS A 58 -2.72 2.21 9.93
N TRP A 59 -2.25 2.32 8.68
CA TRP A 59 -1.18 3.27 8.34
C TRP A 59 -1.72 4.62 7.83
N SER A 60 -2.82 4.65 7.06
CA SER A 60 -3.37 5.88 6.46
C SER A 60 -4.82 5.68 6.04
N THR A 61 -5.51 6.80 5.86
CA THR A 61 -6.77 6.88 5.12
C THR A 61 -6.47 7.24 3.66
N VAL A 62 -7.12 6.54 2.73
CA VAL A 62 -7.19 6.88 1.31
C VAL A 62 -8.27 7.92 1.12
N ASN A 63 -7.89 9.03 0.52
CA ASN A 63 -8.81 10.04 0.02
C ASN A 63 -8.26 10.54 -1.30
N THR A 64 -8.94 10.20 -2.39
CA THR A 64 -8.51 10.51 -3.76
C THR A 64 -9.25 11.70 -4.37
N THR A 65 -10.04 12.44 -3.58
CA THR A 65 -10.88 13.55 -4.07
C THR A 65 -10.09 14.62 -4.82
N GLU A 66 -8.95 15.07 -4.25
CA GLU A 66 -8.11 16.08 -4.91
C GLU A 66 -7.42 15.57 -6.17
N ASP A 67 -6.96 14.31 -6.16
CA ASP A 67 -6.29 13.72 -7.31
C ASP A 67 -7.29 13.42 -8.44
N PHE A 68 -8.49 12.96 -8.09
CA PHE A 68 -9.59 12.81 -9.04
C PHE A 68 -9.93 14.12 -9.74
N ALA A 69 -10.03 15.23 -9.00
CA ALA A 69 -10.27 16.55 -9.57
C ALA A 69 -9.18 17.00 -10.56
N LYS A 70 -7.96 16.47 -10.43
CA LYS A 70 -6.82 16.74 -11.31
C LYS A 70 -6.66 15.69 -12.43
N GLY A 71 -7.49 14.64 -12.46
CA GLY A 71 -7.31 13.49 -13.35
C GLY A 71 -6.06 12.65 -13.05
N SER A 72 -5.57 12.70 -11.81
CA SER A 72 -4.33 12.07 -11.34
C SER A 72 -4.59 10.85 -10.47
N SER A 73 -3.56 10.05 -10.24
CA SER A 73 -3.56 8.94 -9.29
C SER A 73 -2.92 9.33 -7.96
N SER A 74 -3.48 8.85 -6.85
CA SER A 74 -2.86 8.91 -5.53
C SER A 74 -1.98 7.68 -5.29
N TYR A 75 -0.85 7.85 -4.61
CA TYR A 75 -0.03 6.74 -4.13
C TYR A 75 0.33 6.93 -2.65
N TYR A 76 0.35 5.82 -1.92
CA TYR A 76 0.73 5.79 -0.50
C TYR A 76 1.85 4.78 -0.33
N GLU A 77 2.86 5.14 0.43
CA GLU A 77 4.06 4.32 0.60
C GLU A 77 4.41 4.18 2.07
N ILE A 78 4.72 2.94 2.48
CA ILE A 78 5.28 2.62 3.78
C ILE A 78 6.52 1.74 3.63
N ILE A 79 7.46 1.89 4.55
CA ILE A 79 8.60 1.01 4.72
C ILE A 79 8.45 0.30 6.06
N VAL A 80 8.45 -1.03 6.02
CA VAL A 80 8.29 -1.90 7.19
C VAL A 80 9.33 -3.00 7.22
N VAL A 81 9.62 -3.51 8.41
CA VAL A 81 10.30 -4.80 8.60
C VAL A 81 9.26 -5.81 9.07
N THR A 82 9.21 -6.96 8.41
CA THR A 82 8.17 -7.96 8.65
C THR A 82 8.61 -8.97 9.72
N PRO A 83 7.85 -9.19 10.82
CA PRO A 83 8.24 -10.13 11.87
C PRO A 83 7.95 -11.60 11.51
N GLY A 84 7.16 -11.84 10.46
CA GLY A 84 6.70 -13.15 10.01
C GLY A 84 7.13 -13.49 8.59
N LYS A 85 6.62 -14.61 8.06
CA LYS A 85 6.84 -15.04 6.67
C LYS A 85 5.75 -14.56 5.70
N GLN A 86 4.81 -13.75 6.21
CA GLN A 86 3.68 -13.21 5.48
C GLN A 86 3.45 -11.78 5.97
N MET A 87 3.01 -10.93 5.06
CA MET A 87 2.60 -9.56 5.31
C MET A 87 1.20 -9.38 4.75
N SER A 88 0.33 -8.69 5.47
CA SER A 88 -1.03 -8.38 5.05
C SER A 88 -1.19 -6.89 4.76
N VAL A 89 -1.80 -6.56 3.61
CA VAL A 89 -2.17 -5.19 3.22
C VAL A 89 -3.66 -5.16 2.98
N CYS A 90 -4.42 -4.49 3.84
CA CYS A 90 -5.88 -4.47 3.77
C CYS A 90 -6.44 -3.10 3.43
N LEU A 91 -7.56 -3.10 2.71
CA LEU A 91 -8.42 -1.94 2.53
C LEU A 91 -9.65 -2.13 3.41
N ALA A 92 -9.95 -1.18 4.28
CA ALA A 92 -11.01 -1.28 5.28
C ALA A 92 -12.01 -0.14 5.16
N ARG A 93 -13.30 -0.46 5.22
CA ARG A 93 -14.34 0.58 5.32
C ARG A 93 -14.24 1.28 6.68
N ASN A 94 -14.40 2.59 6.68
CA ASN A 94 -14.49 3.44 7.87
C ASN A 94 -15.83 4.18 7.88
N GLU A 95 -16.03 5.07 8.86
CA GLU A 95 -17.28 5.83 9.03
C GLU A 95 -17.60 6.81 7.88
N HIS A 96 -16.62 7.13 7.04
CA HIS A 96 -16.75 8.01 5.89
C HIS A 96 -16.87 7.25 4.56
N THR A 97 -16.87 5.92 4.57
CA THR A 97 -16.91 5.11 3.35
C THR A 97 -18.31 5.08 2.75
N VAL A 98 -18.56 5.95 1.75
CA VAL A 98 -19.85 6.07 1.03
C VAL A 98 -19.99 5.16 -0.19
N SER A 99 -18.89 4.63 -0.71
CA SER A 99 -18.85 3.73 -1.87
C SER A 99 -17.72 2.70 -1.75
N SER A 100 -17.53 1.85 -2.77
CA SER A 100 -16.66 0.67 -2.70
C SER A 100 -15.18 1.02 -2.62
N PRO A 101 -14.43 0.64 -1.55
CA PRO A 101 -12.98 0.71 -1.56
C PRO A 101 -12.43 0.04 -2.81
N PHE A 102 -11.32 0.57 -3.34
CA PHE A 102 -10.73 0.09 -4.58
C PHE A 102 -9.22 0.19 -4.54
N ILE A 103 -8.52 -0.50 -5.42
CA ILE A 103 -7.07 -0.39 -5.61
C ILE A 103 -6.71 -0.62 -7.07
N SER A 104 -5.82 0.22 -7.61
CA SER A 104 -5.34 0.13 -8.99
C SER A 104 -4.01 -0.62 -9.08
N GLY A 105 -3.18 -0.55 -8.03
CA GLY A 105 -1.92 -1.28 -7.97
C GLY A 105 -1.42 -1.48 -6.55
N LEU A 106 -0.76 -2.61 -6.31
CA LEU A 106 -0.05 -2.95 -5.09
C LEU A 106 1.36 -3.42 -5.46
N GLU A 107 2.37 -2.64 -5.10
CA GLU A 107 3.78 -2.92 -5.37
C GLU A 107 4.50 -3.19 -4.04
N VAL A 108 5.34 -4.22 -4.01
CA VAL A 108 6.14 -4.59 -2.82
C VAL A 108 7.59 -4.79 -3.23
N GLU A 109 8.47 -3.87 -2.83
CA GLU A 109 9.88 -3.93 -3.20
C GLU A 109 10.72 -4.28 -1.98
N THR A 110 11.66 -5.22 -2.14
CA THR A 110 12.64 -5.52 -1.09
C THR A 110 13.68 -4.40 -1.04
N LEU A 111 14.00 -3.95 0.17
CA LEU A 111 15.02 -2.95 0.44
C LEU A 111 16.24 -3.62 1.09
N GLU A 112 17.44 -3.11 0.76
CA GLU A 112 18.67 -3.48 1.44
C GLU A 112 18.62 -3.19 2.95
N ASP A 113 19.24 -4.05 3.74
CA ASP A 113 19.25 -3.95 5.20
C ASP A 113 19.96 -2.68 5.69
N SER A 114 20.91 -2.15 4.92
CA SER A 114 21.62 -0.91 5.21
C SER A 114 20.75 0.35 5.07
N MET A 115 19.69 0.32 4.25
CA MET A 115 18.82 1.49 4.03
C MET A 115 17.99 1.79 5.29
N TYR A 116 17.95 3.05 5.73
CA TYR A 116 17.20 3.47 6.92
C TYR A 116 17.63 2.78 8.24
N ASN A 117 18.91 2.41 8.36
CA ASN A 117 19.45 1.73 9.55
C ASN A 117 19.34 2.54 10.87
N SER A 118 19.10 3.85 10.79
CA SER A 118 18.87 4.71 11.96
C SER A 118 17.47 4.56 12.57
N THR A 119 16.60 3.74 11.98
CA THR A 119 15.22 3.52 12.43
C THR A 119 15.07 2.21 13.20
N ASP A 120 14.50 2.27 14.40
CA ASP A 120 14.06 1.11 15.17
C ASP A 120 12.73 0.58 14.59
N PHE A 121 12.83 -0.37 13.65
CA PHE A 121 11.68 -0.95 12.98
C PHE A 121 10.88 -1.94 13.84
N GLU A 122 11.35 -2.30 15.05
CA GLU A 122 10.53 -3.09 15.98
C GLU A 122 9.37 -2.26 16.54
N LYS A 123 9.57 -0.95 16.65
CA LYS A 123 8.58 -0.02 17.24
C LYS A 123 7.96 0.93 16.23
N SER A 124 8.49 0.98 15.01
CA SER A 124 8.08 1.99 14.04
C SER A 124 8.15 1.52 12.59
N ALA A 125 7.41 2.22 11.74
CA ALA A 125 7.54 2.17 10.29
C ALA A 125 7.86 3.58 9.76
N LEU A 126 8.21 3.66 8.49
CA LEU A 126 8.43 4.93 7.82
C LEU A 126 7.37 5.13 6.75
N ILE A 127 6.65 6.24 6.78
CA ILE A 127 5.67 6.62 5.75
C ILE A 127 6.31 7.67 4.86
N SER A 128 6.22 7.51 3.54
CA SER A 128 6.74 8.50 2.59
C SER A 128 5.94 9.79 2.65
N VAL A 129 6.63 10.92 2.70
CA VAL A 129 6.02 12.27 2.68
C VAL A 129 6.30 12.95 1.34
N ALA A 130 7.54 12.87 0.86
CA ALA A 130 7.93 13.45 -0.42
C ALA A 130 9.12 12.70 -1.01
N ARG A 131 9.20 12.64 -2.33
CA ARG A 131 10.40 12.21 -3.05
C ARG A 131 10.89 13.38 -3.89
N ASN A 132 12.12 13.82 -3.65
CA ASN A 132 12.73 14.94 -4.34
C ASN A 132 14.05 14.50 -4.96
N SER A 133 14.30 14.92 -6.19
CA SER A 133 15.62 14.84 -6.80
C SER A 133 16.22 16.24 -6.78
N PHE A 134 17.34 16.41 -6.10
CA PHE A 134 18.04 17.69 -6.00
C PHE A 134 19.20 17.70 -7.00
N GLY A 135 18.95 18.16 -8.23
CA GLY A 135 19.98 18.44 -9.23
C GLY A 135 20.42 17.25 -10.10
N ASN A 136 20.44 17.50 -11.43
CA ASN A 136 20.73 16.57 -12.54
C ASN A 136 19.69 15.45 -12.74
N THR A 137 19.37 15.13 -13.99
CA THR A 137 18.37 14.10 -14.38
C THR A 137 18.70 12.69 -13.88
N ASN A 138 19.89 12.49 -13.32
CA ASN A 138 20.40 11.25 -12.72
C ASN A 138 20.81 11.41 -11.24
N GLY A 139 20.42 12.50 -10.58
CA GLY A 139 20.75 12.73 -9.16
C GLY A 139 19.98 11.81 -8.21
N ASP A 140 20.56 11.56 -7.03
CA ASP A 140 19.96 10.71 -6.02
C ASP A 140 18.54 11.19 -5.65
N ILE A 141 17.57 10.27 -5.68
CA ILE A 141 16.21 10.55 -5.20
C ILE A 141 16.22 10.47 -3.68
N ILE A 142 16.05 11.63 -3.04
CA ILE A 142 15.90 11.72 -1.59
C ILE A 142 14.42 11.50 -1.25
N THR A 143 14.14 10.43 -0.51
CA THR A 143 12.81 10.16 0.05
C THR A 143 12.73 10.74 1.45
N ILE A 144 11.91 11.76 1.64
CA ILE A 144 11.53 12.30 2.93
C ILE A 144 10.48 11.37 3.53
N VAL A 145 10.78 10.84 4.70
CA VAL A 145 9.93 9.89 5.42
C VAL A 145 9.53 10.43 6.78
N LYS A 146 8.34 10.08 7.23
CA LYS A 146 7.83 10.32 8.58
C LYS A 146 7.82 9.02 9.36
N LYS A 147 8.41 9.03 10.56
CA LYS A 147 8.33 7.92 11.51
C LYS A 147 6.90 7.77 12.02
N TRP A 148 6.38 6.56 11.94
CA TRP A 148 5.05 6.17 12.43
C TRP A 148 5.20 5.07 13.47
N PHE A 149 4.56 5.23 14.63
CA PHE A 149 4.66 4.28 15.74
C PHE A 149 3.62 3.17 15.60
N MET A 150 4.07 1.92 15.66
CA MET A 150 3.19 0.75 15.55
C MET A 150 2.60 0.44 16.93
N ASN A 151 1.29 0.60 17.10
CA ASN A 151 0.57 0.15 18.29
C ASN A 151 -0.19 -1.14 17.94
N GLY A 152 0.24 -2.32 18.44
CA GLY A 152 -0.44 -3.63 18.22
C GLY A 152 -1.84 -3.71 18.87
N LEU A 153 -2.73 -4.69 18.64
CA LEU A 153 -2.70 -6.03 18.05
C LEU A 153 -4.00 -6.26 17.25
N GLY A 154 -3.96 -7.10 16.20
CA GLY A 154 -5.16 -7.63 15.58
C GLY A 154 -4.90 -8.91 14.79
N SER A 155 -5.38 -10.04 15.29
CA SER A 155 -5.38 -11.33 14.60
C SER A 155 -6.16 -11.23 13.27
N VAL A 156 -5.52 -11.53 12.15
CA VAL A 156 -6.11 -11.55 10.81
C VAL A 156 -6.54 -12.98 10.47
N GLY A 157 -7.85 -13.18 10.21
CA GLY A 157 -8.40 -14.43 9.67
C GLY A 157 -8.07 -14.59 8.18
N VAL A 158 -7.89 -15.83 7.73
CA VAL A 158 -7.37 -16.21 6.41
C VAL A 158 -8.50 -16.78 5.54
N VAL A 159 -8.67 -16.29 4.30
CA VAL A 159 -9.50 -16.92 3.25
C VAL A 159 -8.78 -16.79 1.88
N LYS A 160 -9.08 -17.67 0.91
CA LYS A 160 -8.37 -17.80 -0.38
C LYS A 160 -9.08 -17.09 -1.54
N GLY A 161 -8.32 -16.36 -2.36
CA GLY A 161 -8.65 -15.92 -3.72
C GLY A 161 -7.47 -15.12 -4.31
N LEU A 162 -7.22 -15.12 -5.62
CA LEU A 162 -5.98 -14.59 -6.23
C LEU A 162 -6.34 -13.74 -7.44
N ASP A 163 -6.10 -12.42 -7.41
CA ASP A 163 -6.60 -11.57 -8.50
C ASP A 163 -6.13 -10.08 -8.52
N VAL A 164 -4.94 -9.76 -7.98
CA VAL A 164 -4.28 -8.45 -8.18
C VAL A 164 -2.83 -8.62 -8.60
N SER A 165 -2.41 -7.83 -9.59
CA SER A 165 -1.03 -7.73 -10.04
C SER A 165 -0.16 -7.17 -8.90
N VAL A 166 0.35 -8.05 -8.05
CA VAL A 166 1.38 -7.68 -7.08
C VAL A 166 2.73 -7.80 -7.76
N ILE A 167 3.35 -6.65 -8.00
CA ILE A 167 4.70 -6.60 -8.55
C ILE A 167 5.65 -6.61 -7.37
N THR A 168 6.43 -7.68 -7.25
CA THR A 168 7.60 -7.70 -6.37
C THR A 168 8.85 -7.34 -7.14
N THR A 169 9.62 -6.40 -6.62
CA THR A 169 10.94 -6.08 -7.17
C THR A 169 12.02 -6.61 -6.23
N LYS A 170 12.87 -7.51 -6.72
CA LYS A 170 14.12 -7.91 -6.05
C LYS A 170 15.29 -7.54 -6.95
N GLU A 171 16.24 -6.75 -6.46
CA GLU A 171 17.42 -6.31 -7.22
C GLU A 171 17.06 -5.70 -8.60
N GLY A 172 16.00 -4.90 -8.65
CA GLY A 172 15.52 -4.27 -9.89
C GLY A 172 14.77 -5.20 -10.87
N LYS A 173 14.65 -6.50 -10.59
CA LYS A 173 13.83 -7.44 -11.38
C LYS A 173 12.41 -7.50 -10.83
N ARG A 174 11.45 -7.11 -11.67
CA ARG A 174 10.01 -7.22 -11.40
C ARG A 174 9.54 -8.65 -11.64
N SER A 175 8.86 -9.24 -10.67
CA SER A 175 8.13 -10.49 -10.80
C SER A 175 6.72 -10.32 -10.27
N LEU A 176 5.77 -11.05 -10.85
CA LEU A 176 4.45 -11.18 -10.23
C LEU A 176 4.61 -12.05 -8.98
N ALA A 177 4.23 -11.52 -7.82
CA ALA A 177 4.10 -12.32 -6.61
C ALA A 177 2.67 -12.80 -6.47
N ASN A 178 2.53 -14.02 -5.95
CA ASN A 178 1.24 -14.56 -5.57
C ASN A 178 0.75 -13.81 -4.32
N ALA A 179 -0.01 -12.75 -4.51
CA ALA A 179 -0.80 -12.15 -3.45
C ALA A 179 -2.22 -12.68 -3.50
N TYR A 180 -2.73 -13.08 -2.34
CA TYR A 180 -4.05 -13.66 -2.23
C TYR A 180 -4.96 -12.68 -1.49
N LEU A 181 -6.12 -12.39 -2.04
CA LEU A 181 -7.21 -11.71 -1.38
C LEU A 181 -7.85 -12.66 -0.35
N ALA A 182 -7.88 -12.21 0.91
CA ALA A 182 -8.51 -12.83 2.06
C ALA A 182 -9.73 -12.03 2.53
#